data_AF-A0A6N2YEI3-F1
#
_entry.id   AF-A0A6N2YEI3-F1
#
_cell.length_a   1.000
_cell.length_b   1.000
_cell.length_c   1.000
_cell.angle_alpha   90.00
_cell.angle_beta   90.00
_cell.angle_gamma   90.00
#
_symmetry.space_group_name_H-M   'P 1'
#
loop_
_entity.id
_entity.type
_entity.pdbx_description
1 polymer ?
#
loop_
_entity_poly.entity_id
_entity_poly.type
_entity_poly.pdbx_seq_one_letter_code
_entity_poly.pdbx_strand_id
1 'polypeptide(L)'
;MNNRKIKEVLWDLGVGNKYKGFQYCIYSLELAIESPDRLNSITKGIYPDVEKKYKTGVNCVERDIRTVAEVVWKNGGKELFINDLTGDVFEKRPTNAKFLEILLHYILSDAPCQKCKVAEDYKERLIKLEEENRRLEETIMWMHDLIWKFIKEYSNNK
;
A
#
# COMPACT_ATOMS: atom_id res chain seq x y z
N MET A 1 2.31 18.06 12.47
CA MET A 1 3.07 16.89 11.96
C MET A 1 2.17 15.82 11.33
N ASN A 2 0.95 15.58 11.83
CA ASN A 2 0.10 14.44 11.40
C ASN A 2 -0.45 14.53 9.96
N ASN A 3 -0.77 15.72 9.45
CA ASN A 3 -1.41 15.87 8.13
C ASN A 3 -0.55 15.32 6.96
N ARG A 4 0.79 15.44 7.03
CA ARG A 4 1.69 14.94 5.99
C ARG A 4 1.68 13.41 5.92
N LYS A 5 1.83 12.73 7.05
CA LYS A 5 1.77 11.26 7.14
C LYS A 5 0.43 10.72 6.62
N ILE A 6 -0.69 11.35 7.00
CA ILE A 6 -2.03 10.96 6.52
C ILE A 6 -2.12 11.06 4.98
N LYS A 7 -1.63 12.16 4.40
CA LYS A 7 -1.63 12.37 2.95
C LYS A 7 -0.80 11.31 2.22
N GLU A 8 0.41 11.03 2.72
CA GLU A 8 1.32 10.04 2.14
C GLU A 8 0.67 8.65 2.13
N VAL A 9 0.08 8.22 3.25
CA VAL A 9 -0.65 6.94 3.34
C VAL A 9 -1.81 6.86 2.35
N LEU A 10 -2.64 7.90 2.26
CA LEU A 10 -3.76 7.90 1.31
C LEU A 10 -3.29 7.89 -0.17
N TRP A 11 -2.18 8.59 -0.48
CA TRP A 11 -1.57 8.55 -1.81
C TRP A 11 -1.05 7.16 -2.16
N ASP A 12 -0.37 6.50 -1.22
CA ASP A 12 0.12 5.13 -1.39
C ASP A 12 -1.03 4.14 -1.62
N LEU A 13 -2.20 4.44 -1.07
CA LEU A 13 -3.44 3.69 -1.27
C LEU A 13 -4.17 4.04 -2.59
N GLY A 14 -3.58 4.88 -3.44
CA GLY A 14 -4.11 5.26 -4.73
C GLY A 14 -5.19 6.35 -4.68
N VAL A 15 -5.30 7.06 -3.55
CA VAL A 15 -6.27 8.14 -3.35
C VAL A 15 -5.54 9.47 -3.21
N GLY A 16 -5.76 10.36 -4.18
CA GLY A 16 -5.22 11.72 -4.18
C GLY A 16 -6.29 12.79 -4.30
N ASN A 17 -5.87 14.03 -4.54
CA ASN A 17 -6.72 15.22 -4.58
C ASN A 17 -7.85 15.18 -5.64
N LYS A 18 -7.81 14.25 -6.61
CA LYS A 18 -8.90 14.07 -7.58
C LYS A 18 -10.22 13.62 -6.92
N TYR A 19 -10.15 13.02 -5.73
CA TYR A 19 -11.33 12.64 -4.94
C TYR A 19 -11.59 13.68 -3.86
N LYS A 20 -12.81 14.25 -3.80
CA LYS A 20 -13.20 15.15 -2.71
C LYS A 20 -13.06 14.49 -1.33
N GLY A 21 -13.37 13.20 -1.27
CA GLY A 21 -13.23 12.39 -0.06
C GLY A 21 -11.81 12.32 0.49
N PHE A 22 -10.78 12.62 -0.31
CA PHE A 22 -9.39 12.67 0.17
C PHE A 22 -9.22 13.71 1.29
N GLN A 23 -9.70 14.94 1.07
CA GLN A 23 -9.62 16.01 2.06
C GLN A 23 -10.56 15.77 3.25
N TYR A 24 -11.68 15.07 3.01
CA TYR A 24 -12.61 14.70 4.08
C TYR A 24 -12.02 13.63 4.98
N CYS A 25 -11.37 12.60 4.43
CA CYS A 25 -10.68 11.57 5.20
C CYS A 25 -9.54 12.17 6.03
N ILE A 26 -8.73 13.07 5.45
CA ILE A 26 -7.65 13.76 6.19
C ILE A 26 -8.22 14.46 7.41
N TYR A 27 -9.24 15.29 7.22
CA TYR A 27 -9.81 16.03 8.35
C TYR A 27 -10.53 15.13 9.36
N SER A 28 -11.19 14.06 8.89
CA SER A 28 -11.84 13.09 9.76
C SER A 28 -10.82 12.35 10.64
N LEU A 29 -9.66 12.01 10.08
CA LEU A 29 -8.54 11.40 10.81
C LEU A 29 -7.89 12.38 11.77
N GLU A 30 -7.75 13.67 11.41
CA GLU A 30 -7.28 14.70 12.35
C GLU A 30 -8.19 14.77 13.59
N LEU A 31 -9.51 14.83 13.40
CA LEU A 31 -10.49 14.81 14.50
C LEU A 31 -10.42 13.52 15.33
N ALA A 32 -10.16 12.38 14.68
CA ALA A 32 -10.08 11.09 15.36
C ALA A 32 -8.73 10.89 16.09
N ILE A 33 -7.65 11.53 15.66
CA ILE A 33 -6.38 11.54 16.40
C ILE A 33 -6.54 12.34 17.69
N GLU A 34 -7.26 13.46 17.65
CA GLU A 34 -7.55 14.27 18.85
C GLU A 34 -8.50 13.55 19.81
N SER A 35 -9.46 12.79 19.29
CA SER A 35 -10.41 12.03 20.11
C SER A 35 -10.93 10.79 19.35
N PRO A 36 -10.30 9.61 19.56
CA PRO A 36 -10.63 8.39 18.81
C PRO A 36 -12.09 7.95 18.91
N ASP A 37 -12.73 8.18 20.07
CA ASP A 37 -14.13 7.81 20.33
C ASP A 37 -15.13 8.46 19.35
N ARG A 38 -14.74 9.55 18.67
CA ARG A 38 -15.57 10.21 17.67
C ARG A 38 -15.97 9.31 16.51
N LEU A 39 -15.16 8.29 16.19
CA LEU A 39 -15.46 7.30 15.15
C LEU A 39 -16.71 6.46 15.47
N ASN A 40 -17.01 6.23 16.75
CA ASN A 40 -18.23 5.54 17.19
C ASN A 40 -19.50 6.34 16.86
N SER A 41 -19.36 7.65 16.68
CA SER A 41 -20.46 8.59 16.39
C SER A 41 -20.27 9.35 15.09
N ILE A 42 -19.73 8.70 14.04
CA ILE A 42 -19.31 9.36 12.80
C ILE A 42 -20.40 10.26 12.17
N THR A 43 -21.68 9.84 12.22
CA THR A 43 -22.82 10.59 11.63
C THR A 43 -23.21 11.83 12.42
N LYS A 44 -22.91 11.88 13.72
CA LYS A 44 -23.28 12.98 14.62
C LYS A 44 -22.11 13.84 15.09
N GLY A 45 -20.87 13.36 14.91
CA GLY A 45 -19.65 14.06 15.26
C GLY A 45 -18.84 14.46 14.02
N ILE A 46 -18.18 13.47 13.41
CA ILE A 46 -17.21 13.72 12.32
C ILE A 46 -17.88 14.34 11.09
N TYR A 47 -18.98 13.76 10.58
CA TYR A 47 -19.57 14.27 9.34
C TYR A 47 -20.09 15.72 9.45
N PRO A 48 -20.79 16.13 10.52
CA PRO A 48 -21.17 17.54 10.71
C PRO A 48 -19.95 18.49 10.81
N ASP A 49 -18.84 18.05 11.39
CA ASP A 49 -17.65 18.91 11.48
C ASP A 49 -16.95 19.06 10.11
N VAL A 50 -16.89 17.99 9.32
CA VAL A 50 -16.41 18.03 7.93
C VAL A 50 -17.33 18.91 7.08
N GLU A 51 -18.65 18.77 7.25
CA GLU A 51 -19.67 19.57 6.57
C GLU A 51 -19.44 21.06 6.78
N LYS A 52 -19.29 21.48 8.04
CA LYS A 52 -19.03 22.88 8.41
C LYS A 52 -17.71 23.38 7.82
N LYS A 53 -16.64 22.58 7.87
CA LYS A 53 -15.33 22.98 7.36
C LYS A 53 -15.32 23.18 5.84
N TYR A 54 -15.95 22.27 5.10
CA TYR A 54 -15.90 22.27 3.63
C TYR A 54 -17.16 22.84 2.97
N LYS A 55 -18.12 23.36 3.76
CA LYS A 55 -19.38 23.94 3.28
C LYS A 55 -20.10 23.02 2.29
N THR A 56 -20.20 21.74 2.64
CA THR A 56 -20.90 20.73 1.83
C THR A 56 -22.13 20.21 2.59
N GLY A 57 -22.71 19.08 2.20
CA GLY A 57 -23.77 18.41 2.96
C GLY A 57 -23.27 17.11 3.59
N VAL A 58 -23.79 16.74 4.77
CA VAL A 58 -23.45 15.48 5.47
C VAL A 58 -23.53 14.25 4.55
N ASN A 59 -24.56 14.17 3.70
CA ASN A 59 -24.72 13.06 2.75
C ASN A 59 -23.63 13.02 1.67
N CYS A 60 -23.08 14.19 1.29
CA CYS A 60 -21.94 14.26 0.38
C CYS A 60 -20.66 13.82 1.08
N VAL A 61 -20.48 14.20 2.35
CA VAL A 61 -19.34 13.75 3.17
C VAL A 61 -19.31 12.22 3.26
N GLU A 62 -20.42 11.60 3.66
CA GLU A 62 -20.55 10.13 3.74
C GLU A 62 -20.19 9.49 2.40
N ARG A 63 -20.83 9.96 1.32
CA ARG A 63 -20.68 9.38 -0.01
C ARG A 63 -19.23 9.46 -0.48
N ASP A 64 -18.60 10.62 -0.33
CA ASP A 64 -17.24 10.86 -0.81
C ASP A 64 -16.22 10.04 0.01
N ILE A 65 -16.41 9.88 1.31
CA ILE A 65 -15.59 8.98 2.15
C ILE A 65 -15.81 7.52 1.74
N ARG A 66 -17.06 7.11 1.46
CA ARG A 66 -17.37 5.77 0.96
C ARG A 66 -16.68 5.49 -0.37
N THR A 67 -16.68 6.44 -1.30
CA THR A 67 -15.96 6.34 -2.57
C THR A 67 -14.47 6.15 -2.33
N VAL A 68 -13.86 6.89 -1.40
CA VAL A 68 -12.45 6.69 -1.05
C VAL A 68 -12.20 5.28 -0.52
N ALA A 69 -12.99 4.81 0.45
CA ALA A 69 -12.87 3.46 0.99
C ALA A 69 -13.02 2.37 -0.09
N GLU A 70 -13.92 2.57 -1.06
CA GLU A 70 -14.10 1.66 -2.20
C GLU A 70 -12.88 1.63 -3.13
N VAL A 71 -12.28 2.79 -3.42
CA VAL A 71 -11.08 2.89 -4.25
C VAL A 71 -9.90 2.21 -3.57
N VAL A 72 -9.68 2.48 -2.27
CA VAL A 72 -8.62 1.83 -1.50
C VAL A 72 -8.81 0.31 -1.48
N TRP A 73 -10.03 -0.16 -1.26
CA TRP A 73 -10.36 -1.59 -1.26
C TRP A 73 -10.03 -2.28 -2.59
N LYS A 74 -10.27 -1.61 -3.71
CA LYS A 74 -9.97 -2.13 -5.06
C LYS A 74 -8.49 -2.08 -5.42
N ASN A 75 -7.76 -1.07 -4.95
CA ASN A 75 -6.37 -0.81 -5.33
C ASN A 75 -5.33 -1.58 -4.49
N GLY A 76 -5.68 -2.71 -3.89
CA GLY A 76 -4.76 -3.51 -3.07
C GLY A 76 -4.72 -3.14 -1.58
N GLY A 77 -5.57 -2.22 -1.13
CA GLY A 77 -5.73 -1.94 0.30
C GLY A 77 -6.25 -3.15 1.10
N LYS A 78 -6.78 -4.18 0.43
CA LYS A 78 -7.15 -5.45 1.05
C LYS A 78 -6.07 -5.99 1.97
N GLU A 79 -4.79 -5.95 1.61
CA GLU A 79 -3.70 -6.45 2.46
C GLU A 79 -3.57 -5.66 3.77
N LEU A 80 -3.71 -4.33 3.70
CA LEU A 80 -3.75 -3.45 4.89
C LEU A 80 -4.98 -3.69 5.77
N PHE A 81 -6.11 -4.11 5.18
CA PHE A 81 -7.30 -4.47 5.93
C PHE A 81 -7.27 -5.92 6.43
N ILE A 82 -6.52 -6.82 5.78
CA ILE A 82 -6.60 -8.27 5.98
C ILE A 82 -5.51 -8.82 6.90
N ASN A 83 -4.44 -8.10 7.23
CA ASN A 83 -3.49 -8.61 8.24
C ASN A 83 -2.80 -7.55 9.10
N ASP A 84 -2.58 -7.96 10.36
CA ASP A 84 -1.80 -7.39 11.48
C ASP A 84 -2.41 -6.34 12.42
N LEU A 85 -3.53 -5.67 12.11
CA LEU A 85 -4.07 -4.62 13.02
C LEU A 85 -5.38 -4.97 13.73
N THR A 86 -6.25 -5.82 13.15
CA THR A 86 -7.56 -6.16 13.75
C THR A 86 -7.77 -7.65 14.03
N GLY A 87 -7.04 -8.55 13.35
CA GLY A 87 -7.26 -10.00 13.42
C GLY A 87 -8.49 -10.50 12.64
N ASP A 88 -9.20 -9.59 11.95
CA ASP A 88 -10.44 -9.88 11.22
C ASP A 88 -10.17 -10.10 9.72
N VAL A 89 -10.70 -11.19 9.17
CA VAL A 89 -10.73 -11.42 7.72
C VAL A 89 -11.95 -10.71 7.12
N PHE A 90 -11.75 -9.60 6.43
CA PHE A 90 -12.84 -8.88 5.77
C PHE A 90 -13.15 -9.50 4.40
N GLU A 91 -14.32 -10.12 4.24
CA GLU A 91 -14.83 -10.57 2.93
C GLU A 91 -15.34 -9.40 2.07
N LYS A 92 -15.76 -8.30 2.73
CA LYS A 92 -16.38 -7.14 2.11
C LYS A 92 -15.68 -5.87 2.56
N ARG A 93 -15.76 -4.82 1.73
CA ARG A 93 -15.25 -3.49 2.07
C ARG A 93 -15.79 -3.04 3.45
N PRO A 94 -14.94 -2.54 4.35
CA PRO A 94 -15.38 -2.02 5.65
C PRO A 94 -16.38 -0.85 5.51
N THR A 95 -17.13 -0.61 6.59
CA THR A 95 -17.94 0.61 6.72
C THR A 95 -17.02 1.84 6.79
N ASN A 96 -17.54 3.03 6.52
CA ASN A 96 -16.71 4.24 6.55
C ASN A 96 -16.07 4.48 7.93
N ALA A 97 -16.78 4.17 9.02
CA ALA A 97 -16.23 4.25 10.37
C ALA A 97 -15.07 3.26 10.55
N LYS A 98 -15.26 1.98 10.21
CA LYS A 98 -14.21 0.96 10.35
C LYS A 98 -13.02 1.23 9.42
N PHE A 99 -13.27 1.74 8.22
CA PHE A 99 -12.24 2.19 7.29
C PHE A 99 -11.35 3.28 7.92
N LEU A 100 -11.95 4.32 8.49
CA LEU A 100 -11.20 5.39 9.15
C LEU A 100 -10.49 4.91 10.41
N GLU A 101 -11.08 3.98 11.16
CA GLU A 101 -10.48 3.36 12.35
C GLU A 101 -9.20 2.57 11.98
N ILE A 102 -9.26 1.75 10.93
CA ILE A 102 -8.09 0.99 10.46
C ILE A 102 -6.98 1.93 9.98
N LEU A 103 -7.33 2.97 9.22
CA LEU A 103 -6.37 3.99 8.80
C LEU A 103 -5.75 4.71 10.00
N LEU A 104 -6.57 5.10 10.98
CA LEU A 104 -6.10 5.75 12.20
C LEU A 104 -5.10 4.85 12.93
N HIS A 105 -5.44 3.59 13.14
CA HIS A 105 -4.56 2.63 13.78
C HIS A 105 -3.25 2.45 13.00
N TYR A 106 -3.31 2.32 11.67
CA TYR A 106 -2.12 2.23 10.81
C TYR A 106 -1.24 3.49 10.87
N ILE A 107 -1.84 4.68 10.93
CA ILE A 107 -1.10 5.95 11.01
C ILE A 107 -0.44 6.11 12.38
N LEU A 108 -1.10 5.68 13.46
CA LEU A 108 -0.60 5.79 14.83
C LEU A 108 0.40 4.69 15.20
N SER A 109 0.26 3.51 14.63
CA SER A 109 1.27 2.47 14.76
C SER A 109 2.52 2.90 13.98
N ASP A 110 3.70 2.81 14.59
CA ASP A 110 4.99 2.89 13.90
C ASP A 110 5.24 1.63 13.05
N ALA A 111 4.17 0.94 12.63
CA ALA A 111 4.25 -0.25 11.83
C ALA A 111 4.95 0.12 10.50
N PRO A 112 6.11 -0.48 10.22
CA PRO A 112 6.80 -0.24 8.96
C PRO A 112 5.86 -0.67 7.84
N CYS A 113 5.76 0.17 6.81
CA CYS A 113 4.80 -0.01 5.74
C CYS A 113 4.84 -1.45 5.19
N GLN A 114 3.69 -2.12 5.02
CA GLN A 114 3.67 -3.49 4.46
C GLN A 114 4.29 -3.54 3.05
N LYS A 115 4.14 -2.44 2.27
CA LYS A 115 4.87 -2.25 1.00
C LYS A 115 6.38 -2.31 1.17
N CYS A 116 6.92 -1.90 2.31
CA CYS A 116 8.35 -1.91 2.61
C CYS A 116 8.83 -3.35 2.75
N LYS A 117 8.07 -4.23 3.42
CA LYS A 117 8.41 -5.67 3.55
C LYS A 117 8.30 -6.41 2.22
N VAL A 118 7.25 -6.14 1.46
CA VAL A 118 7.03 -6.75 0.14
C VAL A 118 8.09 -6.28 -0.87
N ALA A 119 8.41 -4.98 -0.88
CA ALA A 119 9.49 -4.45 -1.73
C ALA A 119 10.86 -5.01 -1.36
N GLU A 120 11.13 -5.25 -0.08
CA GLU A 120 12.39 -5.85 0.36
C GLU A 120 12.51 -7.33 -0.05
N ASP A 121 11.43 -8.12 0.09
CA ASP A 121 11.39 -9.51 -0.40
C ASP A 121 11.62 -9.59 -1.92
N TYR A 122 11.05 -8.67 -2.69
CA TYR A 122 11.30 -8.60 -4.13
C TYR A 122 12.74 -8.23 -4.46
N LYS A 123 13.36 -7.31 -3.72
CA LYS A 123 14.78 -6.98 -3.91
C LYS A 123 15.68 -8.18 -3.59
N GLU A 124 15.42 -8.89 -2.51
CA GLU A 124 16.18 -10.10 -2.15
C GLU A 124 16.06 -11.18 -3.23
N ARG A 125 14.86 -11.40 -3.78
CA ARG A 125 14.66 -12.30 -4.92
C ARG A 125 15.37 -11.84 -6.18
N LEU A 126 15.37 -10.53 -6.45
CA LEU A 126 16.04 -9.97 -7.62
C LEU A 126 17.55 -10.23 -7.55
N ILE A 127 18.16 -10.00 -6.39
CA ILE A 127 19.60 -10.28 -6.14
C ILE A 127 19.90 -11.77 -6.39
N LYS A 128 19.09 -12.69 -5.85
CA LYS A 128 19.28 -14.14 -6.07
C LYS A 128 19.19 -14.52 -7.54
N LEU A 129 18.22 -13.97 -8.27
CA LEU A 129 18.07 -14.21 -9.70
C LEU A 129 19.24 -13.65 -10.51
N GLU A 130 19.75 -12.47 -10.14
CA GLU A 130 20.94 -11.88 -10.77
C GLU A 130 22.19 -12.74 -10.54
N GLU A 131 22.37 -13.28 -9.33
CA GLU A 131 23.46 -14.22 -9.03
C GLU A 131 23.35 -15.53 -9.83
N GLU A 132 22.15 -16.10 -9.95
CA GLU A 132 21.92 -17.31 -10.75
C GLU A 132 22.21 -17.05 -12.23
N ASN A 133 21.75 -15.92 -12.77
CA ASN A 133 22.03 -15.53 -14.15
C ASN A 133 23.53 -15.41 -14.42
N ARG A 134 24.30 -14.80 -13.50
CA ARG A 134 25.75 -14.72 -13.63
C ARG A 134 26.40 -16.11 -13.70
N ARG A 135 25.99 -17.06 -12.85
CA ARG A 135 26.54 -18.43 -12.88
C ARG A 135 26.21 -19.15 -14.19
N LEU A 136 25.01 -18.93 -14.72
CA LEU A 136 24.62 -19.46 -16.03
C LEU A 136 25.50 -18.88 -17.14
N GLU A 137 25.77 -17.58 -17.12
CA GLU A 137 26.67 -16.92 -18.08
C GLU A 137 28.10 -17.46 -17.99
N GLU A 138 28.64 -17.67 -16.79
CA GLU A 138 29.95 -18.29 -16.59
C GLU A 138 30.00 -19.71 -17.17
N THR A 139 28.94 -20.49 -16.99
CA THR A 139 28.82 -21.85 -17.54
C THR A 139 28.77 -21.83 -19.07
N ILE A 140 27.99 -20.92 -19.65
CA ILE A 140 27.91 -20.73 -21.11
C ILE A 140 29.29 -20.38 -21.66
N MET A 141 30.01 -19.47 -21.01
CA MET A 141 31.35 -19.06 -21.41
C MET A 141 32.35 -20.22 -21.30
N TRP A 142 32.29 -21.01 -20.23
CA TRP A 142 33.12 -22.20 -20.08
C TRP A 142 32.85 -23.24 -21.18
N MET A 143 31.56 -23.50 -21.49
CA MET A 143 31.19 -24.41 -22.57
C MET A 143 31.69 -23.91 -23.93
N HIS A 144 31.56 -22.60 -24.20
CA HIS A 144 32.08 -21.98 -25.40
C HIS A 144 33.59 -22.19 -25.54
N ASP A 145 34.37 -21.92 -24.49
CA ASP A 145 35.82 -22.10 -24.50
C ASP A 145 36.23 -23.57 -24.67
N LEU A 146 35.49 -24.50 -24.06
CA LEU A 146 35.72 -25.93 -24.20
C LEU A 146 35.48 -26.41 -25.64
N ILE A 147 34.38 -25.96 -26.25
CA ILE A 147 34.07 -26.27 -27.66
C ILE A 147 35.19 -25.74 -28.56
N TRP A 148 35.66 -24.51 -28.35
CA TRP A 148 36.76 -23.94 -29.14
C TRP A 148 38.08 -24.71 -28.96
N LYS A 149 38.39 -25.18 -27.74
CA LYS A 149 39.54 -26.06 -27.51
C LYS A 149 39.43 -27.36 -28.32
N PHE A 150 38.26 -28.03 -28.25
CA PHE A 150 38.03 -29.27 -29.01
C PHE A 150 38.11 -29.06 -30.52
N ILE A 151 37.53 -27.97 -31.06
CA ILE A 151 37.63 -27.64 -32.49
C ILE A 151 39.09 -27.47 -32.90
N LYS A 152 39.88 -26.72 -32.11
CA LYS A 152 41.30 -26.47 -32.38
C LYS A 152 42.14 -27.75 -32.34
N GLU A 153 41.91 -28.62 -31.36
CA GLU A 153 42.57 -29.93 -31.27
C GLU A 153 42.23 -30.83 -32.46
N TYR A 154 40.97 -30.84 -32.90
CA TYR A 154 40.55 -31.62 -34.07
C TYR A 154 41.16 -31.08 -35.38
N SER A 155 41.26 -29.77 -35.55
CA SER A 155 41.90 -29.14 -36.71
C SER A 155 43.41 -29.39 -36.78
N ASN A 156 44.10 -29.53 -35.63
CA ASN A 156 45.55 -29.78 -35.59
C ASN A 156 45.93 -31.26 -35.77
N ASN A 157 44.99 -32.19 -35.59
CA ASN A 157 45.20 -33.63 -35.75
C ASN A 157 44.81 -34.16 -37.15
N LYS A 158 44.51 -33.25 -38.09
CA LYS A 158 44.32 -33.52 -39.52
C LYS A 158 45.51 -33.00 -40.30
#